data_AF-A0A2A5Y3G7-F1
#
_entry.id   AF-A0A2A5Y3G7-F1
#
_cell.length_a   1.000
_cell.length_b   1.000
_cell.length_c   1.000
_cell.angle_alpha   90.00
_cell.angle_beta   90.00
_cell.angle_gamma   90.00
#
_symmetry.space_group_name_H-M   'P 1'
#
loop_
_entity.id
_entity.type
_entity.pdbx_description
1 polymer ?
#
loop_
_entity_poly.entity_id
_entity_poly.type
_entity_poly.pdbx_seq_one_letter_code
_entity_poly.pdbx_strand_id
1 'polypeptide(L)'
;MKTLPFTIPPSLNSYVEQFDTDPVRMTRKLERQVAKRDPDAVGHFLLAWFHHVQGNQSKAIAEALKAKTYAPGSPLMEHLHYFLLHPEQFEAKIPQSGKKGRKVLVQGSRTAQILDLDRLIELLEAVESQRVNYSYEEVSDEDLSEDSSDVAEIISETLAKIHEAQGNKKEAIHMYERLVVVNEEKADTYTSKIEELKSNQ
;
A
#
# COMPACT_ATOMS: atom_id res chain seq x y z
N MET A 1 30.51 -17.55 -2.65
CA MET A 1 29.34 -16.64 -2.65
C MET A 1 29.43 -15.50 -3.68
N LYS A 2 28.30 -14.91 -4.11
CA LYS A 2 28.28 -13.63 -4.85
C LYS A 2 28.72 -12.47 -3.94
N THR A 3 29.33 -11.45 -4.52
CA THR A 3 29.72 -10.21 -3.84
C THR A 3 28.48 -9.42 -3.43
N LEU A 4 28.31 -9.16 -2.13
CA LEU A 4 27.23 -8.32 -1.64
C LEU A 4 27.54 -6.83 -1.90
N PRO A 5 26.53 -6.01 -2.23
CA PRO A 5 26.73 -4.61 -2.62
C PRO A 5 27.01 -3.66 -1.44
N PHE A 6 27.27 -4.18 -0.24
CA PHE A 6 27.53 -3.38 0.96
C PHE A 6 28.51 -4.09 1.90
N THR A 7 29.11 -3.32 2.82
CA THR A 7 30.04 -3.83 3.83
C THR A 7 29.30 -4.48 4.99
N ILE A 8 29.59 -5.74 5.26
CA ILE A 8 28.97 -6.50 6.34
C ILE A 8 29.63 -6.11 7.67
N PRO A 9 28.86 -5.88 8.75
CA PRO A 9 29.42 -5.66 10.08
C PRO A 9 30.35 -6.80 10.51
N PRO A 10 31.45 -6.52 11.22
CA PRO A 10 32.43 -7.53 11.60
C PRO A 10 31.83 -8.66 12.45
N SER A 11 30.78 -8.36 13.24
CA SER A 11 30.09 -9.36 14.05
C SER A 11 29.36 -10.44 13.25
N LEU A 12 29.02 -10.15 11.98
CA LEU A 12 28.24 -11.04 11.11
C LEU A 12 29.09 -11.68 10.01
N ASN A 13 30.33 -11.20 9.79
CA ASN A 13 31.18 -11.67 8.71
C ASN A 13 31.53 -13.16 8.83
N SER A 14 31.75 -13.65 10.05
CA SER A 14 32.02 -15.06 10.34
C SER A 14 30.89 -16.00 9.89
N TYR A 15 29.64 -15.51 9.86
CA TYR A 15 28.49 -16.30 9.42
C TYR A 15 28.48 -16.49 7.92
N VAL A 16 28.92 -15.47 7.17
CA VAL A 16 28.97 -15.47 5.71
C VAL A 16 30.10 -16.36 5.22
N GLU A 17 31.28 -16.26 5.85
CA GLU A 17 32.43 -17.10 5.52
C GLU A 17 32.16 -18.60 5.75
N GLN A 18 31.52 -18.95 6.87
CA GLN A 18 31.24 -20.36 7.23
C GLN A 18 29.96 -20.92 6.58
N PHE A 19 29.17 -20.08 5.92
CA PHE A 19 27.93 -20.55 5.30
C PHE A 19 28.20 -21.45 4.10
N ASP A 20 29.27 -21.21 3.34
CA ASP A 20 29.66 -22.06 2.20
C ASP A 20 30.01 -23.49 2.67
N THR A 21 30.44 -23.67 3.92
CA THR A 21 30.73 -24.99 4.50
C THR A 21 29.49 -25.69 5.04
N ASP A 22 28.68 -24.99 5.85
CA ASP A 22 27.50 -25.58 6.53
C ASP A 22 26.29 -24.62 6.52
N PRO A 23 25.53 -24.54 5.40
CA PRO A 23 24.50 -23.51 5.23
C PRO A 23 23.34 -23.64 6.24
N VAL A 24 22.92 -24.86 6.56
CA VAL A 24 21.80 -25.13 7.48
C VAL A 24 22.16 -24.81 8.93
N ARG A 25 23.42 -25.04 9.31
CA ARG A 25 23.88 -24.76 10.68
C ARG A 25 24.04 -23.26 10.88
N MET A 26 24.57 -22.57 9.87
CA MET A 26 24.80 -21.13 9.94
C MET A 26 23.51 -20.31 9.93
N THR A 27 22.48 -20.71 9.17
CA THR A 27 21.15 -20.07 9.27
C THR A 27 20.59 -20.16 10.68
N ARG A 28 20.58 -21.35 11.29
CA ARG A 28 20.05 -21.53 12.65
C ARG A 28 20.83 -20.74 13.69
N LYS A 29 22.15 -20.65 13.56
CA LYS A 29 22.98 -19.84 14.49
C LYS A 29 22.68 -18.34 14.32
N LEU A 30 22.55 -17.88 13.08
CA LEU A 30 22.25 -16.49 12.77
C LEU A 30 20.84 -16.13 13.28
N GLU A 31 19.85 -16.98 13.06
CA GLU A 31 18.47 -16.80 13.54
C GLU A 31 18.43 -16.62 15.07
N ARG A 32 19.17 -17.46 15.81
CA ARG A 32 19.31 -17.31 17.26
C ARG A 32 20.02 -16.03 17.68
N GLN A 33 20.99 -15.55 16.90
CA GLN A 33 21.70 -14.32 17.21
C GLN A 33 20.80 -13.10 16.97
N VAL A 34 20.11 -13.07 15.83
CA VAL A 34 19.16 -12.01 15.47
C VAL A 34 17.99 -11.96 16.43
N ALA A 35 17.48 -13.11 16.88
CA ALA A 35 16.41 -13.16 17.88
C ALA A 35 16.84 -12.70 19.29
N LYS A 36 18.15 -12.78 19.61
CA LYS A 36 18.70 -12.40 20.92
C LYS A 36 19.17 -10.95 20.99
N ARG A 37 19.49 -10.35 19.85
CA ARG A 37 20.06 -9.02 19.73
C ARG A 37 18.95 -8.04 19.33
N ASP A 38 19.14 -6.75 19.61
CA ASP A 38 18.23 -5.69 19.18
C ASP A 38 17.95 -5.76 17.66
N PRO A 39 16.80 -5.22 17.21
CA PRO A 39 16.39 -5.26 15.81
C PRO A 39 17.50 -4.81 14.85
N ASP A 40 18.00 -5.76 14.04
CA ASP A 40 19.12 -5.56 13.10
C ASP A 40 18.67 -5.81 11.66
N ALA A 41 18.60 -4.74 10.85
CA ALA A 41 18.25 -4.83 9.45
C ALA A 41 19.21 -5.70 8.64
N VAL A 42 20.52 -5.67 8.95
CA VAL A 42 21.54 -6.44 8.22
C VAL A 42 21.46 -7.92 8.57
N GLY A 43 21.18 -8.23 9.84
CA GLY A 43 20.93 -9.61 10.29
C GLY A 43 19.75 -10.26 9.54
N HIS A 44 18.62 -9.55 9.45
CA HIS A 44 17.45 -10.01 8.69
C HIS A 44 17.72 -10.10 7.18
N PHE A 45 18.53 -9.19 6.62
CA PHE A 45 18.99 -9.30 5.24
C PHE A 45 19.78 -10.60 4.99
N LEU A 46 20.73 -10.92 5.86
CA LEU A 46 21.54 -12.13 5.71
C LEU A 46 20.69 -13.40 5.85
N LEU A 47 19.73 -13.42 6.77
CA LEU A 47 18.77 -14.53 6.88
C LEU A 47 17.93 -14.68 5.61
N ALA A 48 17.44 -13.57 5.05
CA ALA A 48 16.70 -13.58 3.79
C ALA A 48 17.55 -14.16 2.65
N TRP A 49 18.81 -13.72 2.53
CA TRP A 49 19.76 -14.22 1.53
C TRP A 49 20.06 -15.71 1.72
N PHE A 50 20.31 -16.14 2.95
CA PHE A 50 20.59 -17.54 3.25
C PHE A 50 19.41 -18.45 2.91
N HIS A 51 18.18 -18.03 3.21
CA HIS A 51 16.98 -18.77 2.83
C HIS A 51 16.78 -18.80 1.32
N HIS A 52 17.08 -17.71 0.62
CA HIS A 52 17.04 -17.66 -0.84
C HIS A 52 18.02 -18.65 -1.47
N VAL A 53 19.27 -18.69 -1.00
CA VAL A 53 20.30 -19.64 -1.47
C VAL A 53 19.89 -21.10 -1.20
N GLN A 54 19.18 -21.34 -0.09
CA GLN A 54 18.65 -22.66 0.25
C GLN A 54 17.36 -23.03 -0.51
N GLY A 55 16.85 -22.17 -1.39
CA GLY A 55 15.60 -22.40 -2.15
C GLY A 55 14.31 -22.16 -1.36
N ASN A 56 14.40 -21.70 -0.11
CA ASN A 56 13.25 -21.44 0.75
C ASN A 56 12.69 -20.02 0.54
N GLN A 57 12.06 -19.78 -0.61
CA GLN A 57 11.63 -18.44 -1.04
C GLN A 57 10.62 -17.78 -0.07
N SER A 58 9.68 -18.54 0.50
CA SER A 58 8.69 -17.98 1.42
C SER A 58 9.33 -17.36 2.67
N LYS A 59 10.29 -18.07 3.28
CA LYS A 59 11.06 -17.58 4.43
C LYS A 59 11.98 -16.42 4.04
N ALA A 60 12.57 -16.50 2.85
CA ALA A 60 13.42 -15.43 2.34
C ALA A 60 12.65 -14.11 2.22
N ILE A 61 11.42 -14.15 1.69
CA ILE A 61 10.56 -12.96 1.56
C ILE A 61 10.13 -12.43 2.93
N ALA A 62 9.74 -13.32 3.85
CA ALA A 62 9.33 -12.91 5.20
C ALA A 62 10.45 -12.17 5.94
N GLU A 63 11.68 -12.68 5.88
CA GLU A 63 12.85 -12.02 6.47
C GLU A 63 13.22 -10.74 5.73
N ALA A 64 13.04 -10.69 4.41
CA ALA A 64 13.27 -9.48 3.63
C ALA A 64 12.30 -8.34 4.00
N LEU A 65 11.03 -8.67 4.27
CA LEU A 65 10.05 -7.71 4.76
C LEU A 65 10.39 -7.21 6.16
N LYS A 66 10.90 -8.07 7.05
CA LYS A 66 11.41 -7.63 8.36
C LYS A 66 12.59 -6.68 8.21
N ALA A 67 13.55 -6.97 7.32
CA ALA A 67 14.67 -6.06 7.06
C ALA A 67 14.19 -4.67 6.58
N LYS A 68 13.16 -4.63 5.73
CA LYS A 68 12.49 -3.37 5.33
C LYS A 68 11.89 -2.62 6.52
N THR A 69 11.26 -3.32 7.46
CA THR A 69 10.67 -2.67 8.65
C THR A 69 11.71 -2.04 9.56
N TYR A 70 12.92 -2.61 9.63
CA TYR A 70 13.99 -2.09 10.48
C TYR A 70 14.81 -0.98 9.85
N ALA A 71 14.90 -0.93 8.51
CA ALA A 71 15.58 0.12 7.78
C ALA A 71 14.69 0.74 6.67
N PRO A 72 13.56 1.37 7.04
CA PRO A 72 12.73 2.10 6.09
C PRO A 72 13.53 3.32 5.59
N GLY A 73 13.69 3.46 4.27
CA GLY A 73 14.51 4.50 3.65
C GLY A 73 15.83 4.01 3.07
N SER A 74 16.28 2.79 3.40
CA SER A 74 17.40 2.18 2.67
C SER A 74 16.90 1.68 1.31
N PRO A 75 17.42 2.20 0.17
CA PRO A 75 16.94 1.79 -1.16
C PRO A 75 17.04 0.29 -1.41
N LEU A 76 18.07 -0.33 -0.83
CA LEU A 76 18.31 -1.77 -0.92
C LEU A 76 17.26 -2.55 -0.12
N MET A 77 17.05 -2.21 1.15
CA MET A 77 16.14 -2.96 2.04
C MET A 77 14.68 -2.80 1.60
N GLU A 78 14.31 -1.63 1.08
CA GLU A 78 12.98 -1.39 0.53
C GLU A 78 12.59 -2.37 -0.57
N HIS A 79 13.54 -2.72 -1.44
CA HIS A 79 13.33 -3.55 -2.63
C HIS A 79 13.96 -4.94 -2.47
N LEU A 80 14.40 -5.32 -1.27
CA LEU A 80 15.08 -6.58 -1.03
C LEU A 80 14.25 -7.79 -1.48
N HIS A 81 12.97 -7.82 -1.09
CA HIS A 81 12.04 -8.87 -1.48
C HIS A 81 11.89 -9.00 -3.00
N TYR A 82 11.93 -7.88 -3.73
CA TYR A 82 11.88 -7.86 -5.20
C TYR A 82 13.17 -8.45 -5.79
N PHE A 83 14.33 -8.07 -5.28
CA PHE A 83 15.62 -8.61 -5.73
C PHE A 83 15.72 -10.13 -5.55
N LEU A 84 15.18 -10.68 -4.47
CA LEU A 84 15.21 -12.13 -4.24
C LEU A 84 14.34 -12.93 -5.23
N LEU A 85 13.36 -12.29 -5.86
CA LEU A 85 12.48 -12.91 -6.85
C LEU A 85 12.96 -12.71 -8.29
N HIS A 86 13.75 -11.67 -8.53
CA HIS A 86 14.16 -11.29 -9.88
C HIS A 86 15.36 -12.14 -10.37
N PRO A 87 15.38 -12.57 -11.65
CA PRO A 87 16.52 -13.34 -12.20
C PRO A 87 17.84 -12.57 -12.14
N GLU A 88 17.79 -11.25 -12.32
CA GLU A 88 18.97 -10.36 -12.24
C GLU A 88 19.35 -9.98 -10.80
N GLN A 89 18.60 -10.46 -9.80
CA GLN A 89 18.86 -10.24 -8.38
C GLN A 89 19.07 -8.76 -8.03
N PHE A 90 20.25 -8.40 -7.49
CA PHE A 90 20.59 -7.03 -7.08
C PHE A 90 20.84 -6.07 -8.24
N GLU A 91 21.00 -6.58 -9.46
CA GLU A 91 21.19 -5.75 -10.67
C GLU A 91 19.85 -5.36 -11.32
N ALA A 92 18.74 -5.89 -10.80
CA ALA A 92 17.41 -5.62 -11.31
C ALA A 92 17.09 -4.11 -11.28
N LYS A 93 16.65 -3.57 -12.42
CA LYS A 93 16.28 -2.17 -12.53
C LYS A 93 14.98 -1.90 -11.75
N ILE A 94 15.09 -1.20 -10.63
CA ILE A 94 13.91 -0.76 -9.88
C ILE A 94 13.24 0.39 -10.66
N PRO A 95 11.92 0.31 -10.92
CA PRO A 95 11.18 1.44 -11.46
C PRO A 95 11.23 2.57 -10.42
N GLN A 96 11.95 3.65 -10.74
CA GLN A 96 11.86 4.86 -9.94
C GLN A 96 10.44 5.39 -10.13
N SER A 97 9.58 5.16 -9.13
CA SER A 97 8.36 5.93 -8.98
C SER A 97 8.81 7.37 -8.81
N GLY A 98 8.90 8.09 -9.93
CA GLY A 98 9.12 9.51 -9.91
C GLY A 98 8.04 10.03 -8.99
N LYS A 99 8.44 10.52 -7.81
CA LYS A 99 7.55 11.22 -6.90
C LYS A 99 7.04 12.39 -7.74
N LYS A 100 5.93 12.21 -8.46
CA LYS A 100 5.15 13.30 -9.01
C LYS A 100 4.90 14.12 -7.78
N GLY A 101 5.64 15.22 -7.62
CA GLY A 101 5.60 16.03 -6.42
C GLY A 101 4.14 16.21 -6.11
N ARG A 102 3.70 15.66 -4.97
CA ARG A 102 2.30 15.70 -4.59
C ARG A 102 1.99 17.18 -4.64
N LYS A 103 1.23 17.62 -5.65
CA LYS A 103 0.80 19.01 -5.73
C LYS A 103 -0.06 19.15 -4.50
N VAL A 104 0.54 19.59 -3.40
CA VAL A 104 -0.18 19.99 -2.22
C VAL A 104 -1.06 21.09 -2.78
N LEU A 105 -2.34 20.79 -2.96
CA LEU A 105 -3.33 21.84 -3.08
C LEU A 105 -3.11 22.62 -1.79
N VAL A 106 -2.49 23.79 -1.90
CA VAL A 106 -2.54 24.79 -0.86
C VAL A 106 -4.02 25.16 -0.84
N GLN A 107 -4.79 24.43 -0.02
CA GLN A 107 -6.12 24.84 0.33
C GLN A 107 -5.94 26.24 0.90
N GLY A 108 -6.45 27.24 0.17
CA GLY A 108 -6.29 28.64 0.52
C GLY A 108 -6.58 28.81 2.00
N SER A 109 -5.63 29.42 2.70
CA SER A 109 -5.67 29.87 4.09
C SER A 109 -7.06 29.79 4.75
N ARG A 110 -7.47 28.58 5.17
CA ARG A 110 -8.42 28.43 6.26
C ARG A 110 -7.57 28.52 7.51
N THR A 111 -7.50 29.74 8.02
CA THR A 111 -6.95 30.09 9.33
C THR A 111 -7.23 28.99 10.35
N ALA A 112 -6.15 28.48 10.93
CA ALA A 112 -6.07 27.63 12.11
C ALA A 112 -7.36 27.52 12.95
N GLN A 113 -8.17 26.50 12.68
CA GLN A 113 -9.17 26.00 13.64
C GLN A 113 -8.56 25.01 14.64
N ILE A 114 -7.22 24.89 14.68
CA ILE A 114 -6.47 23.89 15.46
C ILE A 114 -5.97 24.48 16.81
N LEU A 115 -6.32 25.72 17.16
CA LEU A 115 -5.79 26.38 18.36
C LEU A 115 -6.78 26.57 19.51
N ASP A 116 -7.88 25.81 19.54
CA ASP A 116 -8.74 25.78 20.72
C ASP A 116 -8.69 24.38 21.34
N LEU A 117 -7.60 24.15 22.09
CA LEU A 117 -7.35 22.89 22.81
C LEU A 117 -8.52 22.56 23.73
N ASP A 118 -9.13 23.55 24.35
CA ASP A 118 -10.26 23.37 25.27
C ASP A 118 -11.50 22.83 24.54
N ARG A 119 -11.75 23.28 23.31
CA ARG A 119 -12.84 22.76 22.47
C ARG A 119 -12.59 21.32 21.99
N LEU A 120 -11.32 20.99 21.73
CA LEU A 120 -10.90 19.64 21.40
C LEU A 120 -11.05 18.69 22.60
N ILE A 121 -10.72 19.17 23.80
CA ILE A 121 -10.92 18.44 25.05
C ILE A 121 -12.41 18.21 25.30
N GLU A 122 -13.25 19.24 25.15
CA GLU A 122 -14.70 19.13 25.31
C GLU A 122 -15.32 18.13 24.33
N LEU A 123 -14.87 18.11 23.07
CA LEU A 123 -15.30 17.12 22.07
C LEU A 123 -14.86 15.69 22.42
N LEU A 124 -13.63 15.50 22.91
CA LEU A 124 -13.13 14.18 23.31
C LEU A 124 -13.82 13.66 24.58
N GLU A 125 -14.07 14.54 25.54
CA GLU A 125 -14.78 14.24 26.79
C GLU A 125 -16.25 13.86 26.50
N ALA A 126 -16.91 14.58 25.58
CA ALA A 126 -18.24 14.21 25.10
C ALA A 126 -18.25 12.80 24.47
N VAL A 127 -17.27 12.47 23.64
CA VAL A 127 -17.15 11.13 23.02
C VAL A 127 -16.79 10.04 24.04
N GLU A 128 -16.00 10.34 25.07
CA GLU A 128 -15.69 9.39 26.15
C GLU A 128 -16.92 9.01 26.99
N SER A 129 -17.85 9.95 27.21
CA SER A 129 -19.12 9.65 27.88
C SER A 129 -20.06 8.77 27.04
N GLN A 130 -19.79 8.68 25.73
CA GLN A 130 -20.50 7.83 24.78
C GLN A 130 -19.67 6.58 24.43
N ARG A 131 -18.91 6.05 25.38
CA ARG A 131 -18.38 4.68 25.28
C ARG A 131 -19.53 3.69 25.27
N VAL A 132 -19.96 3.32 24.07
CA VAL A 132 -20.87 2.19 23.84
C VAL A 132 -20.22 0.96 24.47
N ASN A 133 -20.89 0.42 25.49
CA ASN A 133 -20.50 -0.83 26.10
C ASN A 133 -20.83 -1.93 25.08
N TYR A 134 -19.84 -2.38 24.32
CA TYR A 134 -20.02 -3.53 23.43
C TYR A 134 -20.21 -4.78 24.30
N SER A 135 -21.46 -5.11 24.64
CA SER A 135 -21.79 -6.53 24.84
C SER A 135 -21.69 -7.19 23.47
N TYR A 136 -21.01 -8.32 23.40
CA TYR A 136 -20.95 -9.16 22.20
C TYR A 136 -22.27 -9.90 22.01
N GLU A 137 -23.39 -9.18 22.06
CA GLU A 137 -24.68 -9.74 21.70
C GLU A 137 -24.83 -9.66 20.18
N GLU A 138 -25.07 -10.85 19.62
CA GLU A 138 -25.40 -11.23 18.25
C GLU A 138 -25.36 -10.09 17.21
N VAL A 139 -24.34 -10.16 16.35
CA VAL A 139 -24.37 -9.46 15.05
C VAL A 139 -25.64 -9.89 14.33
N SER A 140 -26.55 -8.92 14.15
CA SER A 140 -27.72 -9.11 13.33
C SER A 140 -27.27 -9.31 11.87
N ASP A 141 -27.77 -10.37 11.23
CA ASP A 141 -27.67 -10.62 9.78
C ASP A 141 -28.61 -9.66 9.00
N GLU A 142 -28.68 -8.39 9.41
CA GLU A 142 -29.35 -7.37 8.61
C GLU A 142 -28.55 -7.18 7.31
N ASP A 143 -29.24 -7.35 6.18
CA ASP A 143 -28.68 -7.14 4.85
C ASP A 143 -28.41 -5.64 4.63
N LEU A 144 -27.21 -5.20 5.00
CA LEU A 144 -26.74 -3.81 4.83
C LEU A 144 -26.45 -3.45 3.36
N SER A 145 -26.86 -4.27 2.38
CA SER A 145 -26.67 -3.96 0.96
C SER A 145 -27.43 -2.71 0.53
N GLU A 146 -28.59 -2.43 1.14
CA GLU A 146 -29.40 -1.23 0.86
C GLU A 146 -28.68 0.06 1.32
N ASP A 147 -28.07 0.06 2.52
CA ASP A 147 -27.34 1.22 3.05
C ASP A 147 -26.03 1.52 2.28
N SER A 148 -25.49 0.54 1.55
CA SER A 148 -24.32 0.74 0.68
C SER A 148 -24.66 1.48 -0.63
N SER A 149 -25.94 1.61 -0.98
CA SER A 149 -26.38 2.34 -2.17
C SER A 149 -26.36 3.87 -2.00
N ASP A 150 -26.32 4.36 -0.75
CA ASP A 150 -26.29 5.79 -0.40
C ASP A 150 -24.87 6.39 -0.38
N VAL A 151 -23.85 5.65 -0.82
CA VAL A 151 -22.53 6.22 -1.09
C VAL A 151 -22.66 7.18 -2.28
N ALA A 152 -22.38 8.46 -2.04
CA ALA A 152 -22.37 9.51 -3.07
C ALA A 152 -21.67 9.01 -4.34
N GLU A 153 -22.49 8.65 -5.35
CA GLU A 153 -22.04 8.00 -6.57
C GLU A 153 -21.01 8.90 -7.25
N ILE A 154 -19.79 8.39 -7.44
CA ILE A 154 -18.66 9.18 -7.93
C ILE A 154 -18.88 9.48 -9.42
N ILE A 155 -19.48 10.63 -9.72
CA ILE A 155 -19.78 11.04 -11.10
C ILE A 155 -18.52 11.68 -11.71
N SER A 156 -17.95 11.05 -12.75
CA SER A 156 -16.81 11.60 -13.49
C SER A 156 -16.85 11.26 -14.99
N GLU A 157 -16.34 12.16 -15.82
CA GLU A 157 -16.23 11.97 -17.28
C GLU A 157 -15.40 10.72 -17.62
N THR A 158 -14.34 10.47 -16.86
CA THR A 158 -13.47 9.30 -17.04
C THR A 158 -14.20 8.00 -16.76
N LEU A 159 -15.03 7.96 -15.71
CA LEU A 159 -15.79 6.76 -15.37
C LEU A 159 -16.85 6.48 -16.44
N ALA A 160 -17.56 7.50 -16.92
CA ALA A 160 -18.53 7.36 -18.02
C ALA A 160 -17.87 6.77 -19.29
N LYS A 161 -16.66 7.22 -19.65
CA LYS A 161 -15.88 6.68 -20.77
C LYS A 161 -15.44 5.22 -20.57
N ILE A 162 -15.14 4.83 -19.33
CA ILE A 162 -14.80 3.44 -19.00
C ILE A 162 -16.02 2.53 -19.20
N HIS A 163 -17.19 2.94 -18.71
CA HIS A 163 -18.43 2.18 -18.91
C HIS A 163 -18.81 2.07 -20.40
N GLU A 164 -18.60 3.12 -21.19
CA GLU A 164 -18.74 3.09 -22.66
C GLU A 164 -17.80 2.05 -23.30
N ALA A 165 -16.51 2.06 -22.93
CA ALA A 165 -15.53 1.12 -23.45
C ALA A 165 -15.78 -0.34 -23.04
N GLN A 166 -16.41 -0.55 -21.89
CA GLN A 166 -16.80 -1.87 -21.38
C GLN A 166 -18.11 -2.39 -21.98
N GLY A 167 -18.81 -1.57 -22.78
CA GLY A 167 -20.12 -1.92 -23.35
C GLY A 167 -21.28 -1.75 -22.36
N ASN A 168 -21.04 -1.24 -21.16
CA ASN A 168 -22.04 -0.96 -20.13
C ASN A 168 -22.75 0.38 -20.41
N LYS A 169 -23.47 0.44 -21.54
CA LYS A 169 -24.09 1.69 -22.05
C LYS A 169 -25.11 2.30 -21.09
N LYS A 170 -25.84 1.48 -20.33
CA LYS A 170 -26.85 1.96 -19.37
C LYS A 170 -26.23 2.80 -18.26
N GLU A 171 -25.13 2.34 -17.70
CA GLU A 171 -24.38 3.04 -16.64
C GLU A 171 -23.69 4.28 -17.22
N ALA A 172 -23.12 4.19 -18.42
CA ALA A 172 -22.52 5.33 -19.10
C ALA A 172 -23.53 6.48 -19.34
N ILE A 173 -24.74 6.14 -19.80
CA ILE A 173 -25.83 7.12 -20.03
C ILE A 173 -26.22 7.79 -18.70
N HIS A 174 -26.45 7.01 -17.64
CA HIS A 174 -26.80 7.53 -16.32
C HIS A 174 -25.74 8.51 -15.78
N MET A 175 -24.45 8.18 -15.97
CA MET A 175 -23.34 9.06 -15.60
C MET A 175 -23.34 10.37 -16.41
N TYR A 176 -23.52 10.30 -17.74
CA TYR A 176 -23.55 11.49 -18.59
C TYR A 176 -24.76 12.38 -18.30
N GLU A 177 -25.94 11.79 -18.01
CA GLU A 177 -27.15 12.54 -17.64
C GLU A 177 -26.92 13.35 -16.36
N ARG A 178 -26.22 12.80 -15.37
CA ARG A 178 -25.82 13.55 -14.17
C ARG A 178 -24.72 14.58 -14.43
N LEU A 179 -23.78 14.29 -15.33
CA LEU A 179 -22.72 15.25 -15.70
C LEU A 179 -23.27 16.50 -16.39
N VAL A 180 -24.38 16.40 -17.12
CA VAL A 180 -25.08 17.57 -17.71
C VAL A 180 -25.57 18.52 -16.64
N VAL A 181 -26.11 18.01 -15.53
CA VAL A 181 -26.63 18.82 -14.42
C VAL A 181 -25.50 19.49 -13.64
N VAL A 182 -24.36 18.81 -13.48
CA VAL A 182 -23.23 19.31 -12.70
C VAL A 182 -22.33 20.25 -13.51
N ASN A 183 -22.25 20.07 -14.83
CA ASN A 183 -21.34 20.80 -15.70
C ASN A 183 -22.03 21.31 -16.98
N GLU A 184 -22.66 22.48 -16.84
CA GLU A 184 -23.42 23.15 -17.90
C GLU A 184 -22.55 23.52 -19.12
N GLU A 185 -21.26 23.83 -18.94
CA GLU A 185 -20.36 24.24 -20.04
C GLU A 185 -20.14 23.13 -21.08
N LYS A 186 -20.26 21.87 -20.66
CA LYS A 186 -20.07 20.69 -21.52
C LYS A 186 -21.37 19.93 -21.77
N ALA A 187 -22.52 20.49 -21.39
CA ALA A 187 -23.81 19.83 -21.51
C ALA A 187 -24.06 19.31 -22.94
N ASP A 188 -23.81 20.15 -23.95
CA ASP A 188 -24.00 19.81 -25.38
C ASP A 188 -23.15 18.60 -25.83
N THR A 189 -21.96 18.44 -25.26
CA THR A 189 -21.08 17.31 -25.58
C THR A 189 -21.57 16.02 -24.96
N TYR A 190 -22.13 16.08 -23.76
CA TYR A 190 -22.67 14.92 -23.06
C TYR A 190 -24.02 14.48 -23.63
N THR A 191 -24.90 15.43 -23.99
CA THR A 191 -26.18 15.11 -24.67
C THR A 191 -25.95 14.43 -26.00
N SER A 192 -25.01 14.94 -26.81
CA SER A 192 -24.60 14.28 -28.07
C SER A 192 -24.11 12.85 -27.84
N LYS A 193 -23.33 12.63 -26.77
CA LYS A 193 -22.81 11.30 -26.42
C LYS A 193 -23.90 10.35 -25.93
N ILE A 194 -24.88 10.85 -25.19
CA ILE A 194 -26.06 10.09 -24.77
C ILE A 194 -26.87 9.63 -25.99
N GLU A 195 -27.06 10.51 -26.99
CA GLU A 195 -27.76 10.17 -28.23
C GLU A 195 -27.01 9.12 -29.06
N GLU A 196 -25.69 9.23 -29.20
CA GLU A 196 -24.84 8.22 -29.83
C GLU A 196 -24.99 6.85 -29.15
N LEU A 197 -25.00 6.81 -27.81
CA LEU A 197 -25.12 5.58 -27.04
C LEU A 197 -26.52 4.96 -27.11
N LYS A 198 -27.58 5.79 -27.18
CA LYS A 198 -28.97 5.36 -27.35
C LYS A 198 -29.27 4.87 -28.78
N SER A 199 -28.62 5.44 -29.79
CA SER A 199 -28.80 5.05 -31.21
C SER A 199 -28.12 3.73 -31.58
N ASN A 200 -27.04 3.36 -30.88
CA ASN A 200 -26.29 2.13 -31.10
C ASN A 200 -26.83 0.93 -30.27
N GLN A 201 -28.09 0.98 -29.86
CA GLN A 201 -28.75 -0.02 -29.03
C GLN A 201 -29.74 -0.85 -29.85
#